data_AF-D3TLA5-F1
#
_entry.id   AF-D3TLA5-F1
#
_cell.length_a   1.000
_cell.length_b   1.000
_cell.length_c   1.000
_cell.angle_alpha   90.00
_cell.angle_beta   90.00
_cell.angle_gamma   90.00
#
_symmetry.space_group_name_H-M   'P 1'
#
loop_
_entity.id
_entity.type
_entity.pdbx_description
1 polymer ?
#
loop_
_entity_poly.entity_id
_entity_poly.type
_entity_poly.pdbx_seq_one_letter_code
_entity_poly.pdbx_strand_id
1 'polypeptide(L)'
;SHPVCGTDGRTYNTECQLKKRACRTNNENLKIAYRGHCKTTCNGVKCLNGLTCVEDQYTIPHCIVCKIECAQDDDLDSNGIDVDATQAVCGMDGKTYKSTCDINRMVCKVGRSIGVAYPGPCRDDQVTCDDVSCGPKQVCLKDLLTHKPRCSPCRYKCSRKRHSTTHYRFEESKICGVNNRTYNSWCEMRKDSCATGFYIDLKHAGECL
;
A
#
# COMPACT_ATOMS: atom_id res chain seq x y z
N SER A 1 20.24 22.96 -14.13
CA SER A 1 20.36 22.23 -12.85
C SER A 1 19.98 20.77 -13.07
N HIS A 2 20.57 19.82 -12.33
CA HIS A 2 20.25 18.39 -12.42
C HIS A 2 19.61 17.92 -11.11
N PRO A 3 18.28 18.10 -10.95
CA PRO A 3 17.59 17.80 -9.70
C PRO A 3 17.54 16.30 -9.43
N VAL A 4 17.43 15.95 -8.14
CA VAL A 4 17.28 14.57 -7.66
C VAL A 4 16.20 14.50 -6.58
N CYS A 5 15.48 13.37 -6.52
CA CYS A 5 14.58 13.05 -5.42
C CYS A 5 15.35 12.22 -4.39
N GLY A 6 15.36 12.68 -3.14
CA GLY A 6 15.95 11.94 -2.03
C GLY A 6 15.03 10.84 -1.51
N THR A 7 15.60 9.84 -0.83
CA THR A 7 14.84 8.82 -0.08
C THR A 7 13.99 9.40 1.06
N ASP A 8 14.17 10.69 1.40
CA ASP A 8 13.31 11.43 2.31
C ASP A 8 12.12 12.13 1.62
N GLY A 9 11.86 11.82 0.35
CA GLY A 9 10.75 12.38 -0.43
C GLY A 9 10.92 13.87 -0.78
N ARG A 10 12.14 14.42 -0.64
CA ARG A 10 12.42 15.83 -0.98
C ARG A 10 13.22 15.96 -2.26
N THR A 11 12.88 17.01 -3.02
CA THR A 11 13.67 17.40 -4.20
C THR A 11 14.87 18.22 -3.77
N TYR A 12 16.03 17.88 -4.31
CA TYR A 12 17.28 18.64 -4.19
C TYR A 12 17.66 19.15 -5.57
N ASN A 13 18.12 20.41 -5.69
CA ASN A 13 18.45 21.00 -7.00
C ASN A 13 19.67 20.32 -7.63
N THR A 14 20.52 19.67 -6.82
CA THR A 14 21.65 18.85 -7.24
C THR A 14 21.92 17.71 -6.26
N GLU A 15 22.59 16.66 -6.73
CA GLU A 15 23.11 15.57 -5.88
C GLU A 15 24.05 16.07 -4.78
N CYS A 16 24.86 17.11 -5.05
CA CYS A 16 25.74 17.72 -4.06
C CYS A 16 24.96 18.30 -2.86
N GLN A 17 23.81 18.94 -3.13
CA GLN A 17 22.96 19.46 -2.05
C GLN A 17 22.38 18.34 -1.19
N LEU A 18 21.97 17.23 -1.79
CA LEU A 18 21.51 16.05 -1.06
C LEU A 18 22.63 15.49 -0.17
N LYS A 19 23.82 15.23 -0.73
CA LYS A 19 24.99 14.72 0.02
C LYS A 19 25.39 15.64 1.16
N LYS A 20 25.40 16.96 0.92
CA LYS A 20 25.66 17.97 1.95
C LYS A 20 24.65 17.90 3.09
N ARG A 21 23.37 17.70 2.79
CA ARG A 21 22.35 17.50 3.82
C ARG A 21 22.58 16.21 4.59
N ALA A 22 22.77 15.10 3.89
CA ALA A 22 23.00 13.78 4.49
C ALA A 22 24.15 13.83 5.51
N CYS A 23 25.28 14.45 5.12
CA CYS A 23 26.42 14.68 6.00
C CYS A 23 26.08 15.59 7.20
N ARG A 24 25.44 16.75 6.96
CA ARG A 24 25.08 17.70 8.03
C ARG A 24 24.11 17.14 9.06
N THR A 25 23.21 16.24 8.65
CA THR A 25 22.23 15.61 9.54
C THR A 25 22.67 14.25 10.05
N ASN A 26 23.91 13.82 9.75
CA ASN A 26 24.42 12.47 10.04
C ASN A 26 23.43 11.36 9.64
N ASN A 27 22.80 11.51 8.46
CA ASN A 27 21.76 10.60 7.97
C ASN A 27 22.30 9.77 6.81
N GLU A 28 22.81 8.58 7.14
CA GLU A 28 23.35 7.62 6.17
C GLU A 28 22.28 7.00 5.25
N ASN A 29 21.00 7.10 5.64
CA ASN A 29 19.87 6.62 4.86
C ASN A 29 19.38 7.61 3.81
N LEU A 30 19.84 8.88 3.86
CA LEU A 30 19.50 9.88 2.85
C LEU A 30 20.34 9.67 1.59
N LYS A 31 19.74 9.01 0.61
CA LYS A 31 20.34 8.67 -0.69
C LYS A 31 19.46 9.23 -1.81
N ILE A 32 19.95 9.18 -3.05
CA ILE A 32 19.11 9.46 -4.21
C ILE A 32 18.14 8.28 -4.39
N ALA A 33 16.84 8.55 -4.36
CA ALA A 33 15.81 7.58 -4.73
C ALA A 33 15.74 7.44 -6.27
N TYR A 34 15.63 8.58 -6.96
CA TYR A 34 15.64 8.65 -8.44
C TYR A 34 16.06 10.04 -8.93
N ARG A 35 16.43 10.13 -10.20
CA ARG A 35 16.79 11.40 -10.86
C ARG A 35 15.54 12.21 -11.21
N GLY A 36 15.65 13.53 -11.12
CA GLY A 36 14.54 14.46 -11.36
C GLY A 36 13.89 14.97 -10.08
N HIS A 37 12.82 15.74 -10.23
CA HIS A 37 12.00 16.20 -9.10
C HIS A 37 11.18 15.04 -8.54
N CYS A 38 10.92 15.06 -7.23
CA CYS A 38 10.01 14.09 -6.63
C CYS A 38 8.62 14.18 -7.26
N LYS A 39 8.01 13.01 -7.47
CA LYS A 39 6.70 12.80 -8.07
C LYS A 39 5.71 12.30 -7.03
N THR A 40 4.43 12.37 -7.37
CA THR A 40 3.30 11.91 -6.55
C THR A 40 2.70 10.60 -7.05
N THR A 41 3.28 9.99 -8.09
CA THR A 41 2.95 8.67 -8.67
C THR A 41 4.22 8.11 -9.33
N CYS A 42 4.21 6.83 -9.70
CA CYS A 42 5.29 6.20 -10.47
C CYS A 42 5.35 6.68 -11.93
N ASN A 43 4.37 7.44 -12.41
CA ASN A 43 4.37 7.99 -13.76
C ASN A 43 5.56 8.94 -13.99
N GLY A 44 6.45 8.55 -14.89
CA GLY A 44 7.67 9.29 -15.21
C GLY A 44 8.81 9.13 -14.20
N VAL A 45 8.67 8.23 -13.22
CA VAL A 45 9.77 7.86 -12.31
C VAL A 45 10.62 6.78 -12.98
N LYS A 46 11.92 7.05 -13.12
CA LYS A 46 12.92 6.08 -13.58
C LYS A 46 13.83 5.74 -12.42
N CYS A 47 13.59 4.59 -11.82
CA CYS A 47 14.39 4.09 -10.71
C CYS A 47 15.82 3.75 -11.17
N LEU A 48 16.78 3.92 -10.27
CA LEU A 48 18.19 3.60 -10.53
C LEU A 48 18.44 2.10 -10.37
N ASN A 49 19.50 1.58 -10.99
CA ASN A 49 19.99 0.20 -10.81
C ASN A 49 18.93 -0.90 -11.07
N GLY A 50 17.98 -0.66 -11.97
CA GLY A 50 16.92 -1.63 -12.28
C GLY A 50 15.92 -1.85 -11.14
N LEU A 51 15.91 -0.99 -10.12
CA LEU A 51 14.90 -1.04 -9.06
C LEU A 51 13.50 -0.81 -9.65
N THR A 52 12.49 -1.37 -8.99
CA THR A 52 11.10 -1.25 -9.40
C THR A 52 10.44 -0.09 -8.67
N CYS A 53 9.66 0.72 -9.40
CA CYS A 53 8.85 1.77 -8.78
C CYS A 53 7.57 1.14 -8.23
N VAL A 54 7.31 1.34 -6.94
CA VAL A 54 6.08 0.94 -6.26
C VAL A 54 5.43 2.15 -5.61
N GLU A 55 4.11 2.23 -5.71
CA GLU A 55 3.32 3.25 -5.03
C GLU A 55 2.86 2.77 -3.65
N ASP A 56 3.03 3.61 -2.64
CA ASP A 56 2.44 3.39 -1.33
C ASP A 56 0.94 3.76 -1.31
N GLN A 57 0.30 3.65 -0.15
CA GLN A 57 -1.12 3.98 0.03
C GLN A 57 -1.48 5.45 -0.25
N TYR A 58 -0.50 6.34 -0.33
CA TYR A 58 -0.64 7.75 -0.68
C TYR A 58 -0.25 8.05 -2.13
N THR A 59 -0.12 6.99 -2.95
CA THR A 59 0.40 7.03 -4.32
C THR A 59 1.85 7.49 -4.44
N ILE A 60 2.58 7.62 -3.31
CA ILE A 60 3.95 8.12 -3.35
C ILE A 60 4.86 7.04 -3.93
N PRO A 61 5.71 7.37 -4.91
CA PRO A 61 6.60 6.42 -5.55
C PRO A 61 7.83 6.11 -4.68
N HIS A 62 8.12 4.82 -4.54
CA HIS A 62 9.30 4.27 -3.88
C HIS A 62 10.04 3.36 -4.85
N CYS A 63 11.36 3.51 -4.95
CA CYS A 63 12.20 2.63 -5.76
C CYS A 63 12.78 1.53 -4.87
N ILE A 64 12.31 0.29 -5.05
CA ILE A 64 12.69 -0.85 -4.21
C ILE A 64 13.24 -2.02 -5.03
N VAL A 65 13.93 -2.93 -4.34
CA VAL A 65 14.36 -4.21 -4.94
C VAL A 65 13.16 -5.12 -5.03
N CYS A 66 12.83 -5.55 -6.25
CA CYS A 66 11.74 -6.48 -6.50
C CYS A 66 12.26 -7.89 -6.74
N LYS A 67 12.80 -8.52 -5.68
CA LYS A 67 13.27 -9.90 -5.70
C LYS A 67 12.62 -10.68 -4.55
N ILE A 68 11.39 -11.13 -4.80
CA ILE A 68 10.61 -11.92 -3.84
C ILE A 68 10.58 -13.36 -4.36
N GLU A 69 11.27 -14.24 -3.64
CA GLU A 69 11.32 -15.69 -3.87
C GLU A 69 10.32 -16.35 -2.93
N CYS A 70 9.43 -17.19 -3.46
CA CYS A 70 8.38 -17.85 -2.68
C CYS A 70 8.65 -19.36 -2.63
N ALA A 71 8.48 -19.97 -1.45
CA ALA A 71 8.88 -21.37 -1.20
C ALA A 71 8.15 -22.41 -2.07
N GLN A 72 6.99 -22.08 -2.64
CA GLN A 72 6.20 -22.96 -3.51
C GLN A 72 6.53 -22.81 -5.00
N ASP A 73 7.60 -22.07 -5.35
CA ASP A 73 8.04 -21.94 -6.74
C ASP A 73 8.76 -23.22 -7.24
N ASP A 74 9.18 -24.12 -6.34
CA ASP A 74 9.94 -25.35 -6.63
C ASP A 74 9.06 -26.59 -6.93
N ASP A 75 7.75 -26.54 -6.65
CA ASP A 75 6.81 -27.65 -6.90
C ASP A 75 6.29 -27.59 -8.35
N LEU A 76 7.20 -27.72 -9.32
CA LEU A 76 6.89 -28.08 -10.70
C LEU A 76 6.74 -29.60 -10.82
N ASP A 77 5.87 -30.22 -10.01
CA ASP A 77 5.54 -31.63 -10.19
C ASP A 77 4.05 -31.80 -10.54
N SER A 78 3.81 -31.84 -11.85
CA SER A 78 3.00 -32.87 -12.51
C SER A 78 1.74 -33.36 -11.78
N ASN A 79 0.68 -32.55 -11.72
CA ASN A 79 -0.73 -32.92 -12.01
C ASN A 79 -1.72 -31.93 -11.39
N GLY A 80 -2.05 -30.85 -12.12
CA GLY A 80 -3.14 -29.97 -11.73
C GLY A 80 -2.82 -29.06 -10.53
N ILE A 81 -3.44 -27.89 -10.52
CA ILE A 81 -3.16 -26.83 -9.57
C ILE A 81 -3.96 -27.11 -8.28
N ASP A 82 -3.42 -27.92 -7.36
CA ASP A 82 -3.95 -27.95 -6.00
C ASP A 82 -3.47 -26.70 -5.26
N VAL A 83 -4.27 -25.65 -5.30
CA VAL A 83 -4.07 -24.48 -4.44
C VAL A 83 -4.39 -24.93 -3.01
N ASP A 84 -3.39 -24.94 -2.12
CA ASP A 84 -3.64 -25.09 -0.69
C ASP A 84 -4.50 -23.90 -0.22
N ALA A 85 -5.80 -24.15 -0.08
CA ALA A 85 -6.79 -23.13 0.28
C ALA A 85 -6.52 -22.50 1.65
N THR A 86 -5.73 -23.15 2.52
CA THR A 86 -5.37 -22.61 3.84
C THR A 86 -4.28 -21.55 3.77
N GLN A 87 -3.43 -21.61 2.74
CA GLN A 87 -2.34 -20.65 2.51
C GLN A 87 -2.73 -19.55 1.52
N ALA A 88 -3.69 -19.83 0.64
CA ALA A 88 -4.17 -18.92 -0.37
C ALA A 88 -4.78 -17.64 0.21
N VAL A 89 -4.82 -16.59 -0.61
CA VAL A 89 -5.50 -15.33 -0.32
C VAL A 89 -6.24 -14.82 -1.56
N CYS A 90 -7.41 -14.23 -1.34
CA CYS A 90 -8.15 -13.54 -2.39
C CYS A 90 -7.68 -12.09 -2.42
N GLY A 91 -7.16 -11.64 -3.56
CA GLY A 91 -6.80 -10.25 -3.78
C GLY A 91 -8.03 -9.37 -4.00
N MET A 92 -7.90 -8.09 -3.68
CA MET A 92 -8.90 -7.07 -3.99
C MET A 92 -9.10 -6.84 -5.49
N ASP A 93 -8.19 -7.35 -6.32
CA ASP A 93 -8.32 -7.40 -7.78
C ASP A 93 -9.12 -8.63 -8.27
N GLY A 94 -9.67 -9.43 -7.35
CA GLY A 94 -10.48 -10.61 -7.65
C GLY A 94 -9.66 -11.83 -8.04
N LYS A 95 -8.34 -11.81 -7.85
CA LYS A 95 -7.46 -12.95 -8.18
C LYS A 95 -7.09 -13.74 -6.93
N THR A 96 -7.11 -15.07 -7.07
CA THR A 96 -6.54 -15.97 -6.07
C THR A 96 -5.02 -15.98 -6.17
N TYR A 97 -4.35 -15.72 -5.05
CA TYR A 97 -2.92 -15.91 -4.90
C TYR A 97 -2.66 -17.13 -4.02
N LYS A 98 -1.69 -17.96 -4.40
CA LYS A 98 -1.36 -19.21 -3.69
C LYS A 98 -0.92 -18.96 -2.25
N SER A 99 -0.29 -17.81 -1.99
CA SER A 99 0.17 -17.42 -0.67
C SER A 99 0.21 -15.89 -0.50
N THR A 100 0.45 -15.46 0.74
CA THR A 100 0.77 -14.05 1.02
C THR A 100 2.07 -13.60 0.33
N CYS A 101 3.03 -14.52 0.12
CA CYS A 101 4.25 -14.24 -0.63
C CYS A 101 3.92 -13.90 -2.09
N ASP A 102 3.04 -14.67 -2.73
CA ASP A 102 2.67 -14.50 -4.13
C ASP A 102 1.97 -13.18 -4.41
N ILE A 103 1.04 -12.76 -3.54
CA ILE A 103 0.42 -11.44 -3.70
C ILE A 103 1.44 -10.32 -3.51
N ASN A 104 2.36 -10.42 -2.54
CA ASN A 104 3.42 -9.41 -2.35
C ASN A 104 4.38 -9.34 -3.54
N ARG A 105 4.74 -10.49 -4.10
CA ARG A 105 5.50 -10.59 -5.36
C ARG A 105 4.77 -9.90 -6.49
N MET A 106 3.46 -10.09 -6.59
CA MET A 106 2.65 -9.43 -7.61
C MET A 106 2.53 -7.92 -7.40
N VAL A 107 2.24 -7.45 -6.17
CA VAL A 107 2.21 -6.03 -5.78
C VAL A 107 3.48 -5.32 -6.21
N CYS A 108 4.62 -5.96 -5.92
CA CYS A 108 5.92 -5.44 -6.30
C CYS A 108 6.09 -5.37 -7.82
N LYS A 109 5.72 -6.44 -8.55
CA LYS A 109 5.78 -6.49 -10.03
C LYS A 109 4.87 -5.46 -10.71
N VAL A 110 3.66 -5.23 -10.20
CA VAL A 110 2.72 -4.27 -10.79
C VAL A 110 2.97 -2.83 -10.36
N GLY A 111 3.81 -2.61 -9.34
CA GLY A 111 4.15 -1.27 -8.88
C GLY A 111 3.07 -0.58 -8.04
N ARG A 112 2.06 -1.32 -7.55
CA ARG A 112 0.97 -0.74 -6.74
C ARG A 112 0.36 -1.77 -5.80
N SER A 113 -0.20 -1.29 -4.71
CA SER A 113 -0.82 -2.12 -3.68
C SER A 113 -2.02 -2.91 -4.22
N ILE A 114 -2.01 -4.21 -3.95
CA ILE A 114 -3.15 -5.12 -4.10
C ILE A 114 -3.42 -5.62 -2.68
N GLY A 115 -4.49 -5.11 -2.07
CA GLY A 115 -4.86 -5.55 -0.72
C GLY A 115 -5.38 -6.99 -0.76
N VAL A 116 -5.20 -7.72 0.33
CA VAL A 116 -5.91 -8.98 0.55
C VAL A 116 -7.35 -8.64 0.91
N ALA A 117 -8.31 -9.15 0.14
CA ALA A 117 -9.72 -9.08 0.45
C ALA A 117 -10.06 -10.01 1.62
N TYR A 118 -9.68 -11.29 1.54
CA TYR A 118 -9.89 -12.26 2.60
C TYR A 118 -8.95 -13.49 2.48
N PRO A 119 -8.74 -14.26 3.56
CA PRO A 119 -8.01 -15.52 3.51
C PRO A 119 -8.73 -16.58 2.67
N GLY A 120 -7.96 -17.43 2.00
CA GLY A 120 -8.44 -18.46 1.08
C GLY A 120 -8.60 -17.97 -0.37
N PRO A 121 -8.96 -18.87 -1.30
CA PRO A 121 -9.14 -18.52 -2.70
C PRO A 121 -10.34 -17.58 -2.90
N CYS A 122 -10.29 -16.77 -3.94
CA CYS A 122 -11.45 -16.00 -4.37
C CYS A 122 -12.60 -16.94 -4.75
N ARG A 123 -13.81 -16.56 -4.35
CA ARG A 123 -15.07 -17.22 -4.69
C ARG A 123 -15.86 -16.37 -5.69
N ASP A 124 -16.91 -16.95 -6.25
CA ASP A 124 -17.78 -16.29 -7.23
C ASP A 124 -18.46 -15.01 -6.69
N ASP A 125 -19.07 -14.23 -7.58
CA ASP A 125 -19.57 -12.86 -7.30
C ASP A 125 -20.70 -12.75 -6.25
N GLN A 126 -21.19 -13.87 -5.72
CA GLN A 126 -22.22 -13.89 -4.67
C GLN A 126 -21.66 -13.91 -3.24
N VAL A 127 -20.32 -13.95 -3.07
CA VAL A 127 -19.70 -14.02 -1.75
C VAL A 127 -20.00 -12.78 -0.90
N THR A 128 -20.47 -12.99 0.32
CA THR A 128 -20.78 -11.94 1.30
C THR A 128 -19.90 -12.04 2.54
N CYS A 129 -20.06 -11.11 3.49
CA CYS A 129 -19.32 -11.18 4.76
C CYS A 129 -19.74 -12.35 5.65
N ASP A 130 -20.94 -12.90 5.47
CA ASP A 130 -21.41 -14.06 6.24
C ASP A 130 -20.68 -15.35 5.83
N ASP A 131 -20.14 -15.38 4.60
CA ASP A 131 -19.40 -16.51 4.05
C ASP A 131 -17.88 -16.44 4.35
N VAL A 132 -17.41 -15.32 4.88
CA VAL A 132 -15.97 -15.00 4.99
C VAL A 132 -15.50 -15.04 6.44
N SER A 133 -14.62 -15.99 6.72
CA SER A 133 -13.91 -16.08 8.00
C SER A 133 -12.63 -15.26 7.95
N CYS A 134 -12.67 -14.06 8.52
CA CYS A 134 -11.48 -13.22 8.63
C CYS A 134 -10.49 -13.73 9.68
N GLY A 135 -9.22 -13.34 9.53
CA GLY A 135 -8.15 -13.72 10.45
C GLY A 135 -8.33 -13.13 11.86
N PRO A 136 -7.46 -13.52 12.82
CA PRO A 136 -7.54 -13.06 14.19
C PRO A 136 -7.59 -11.53 14.29
N LYS A 137 -8.54 -11.00 15.08
CA LYS A 137 -8.72 -9.56 15.32
C LYS A 137 -9.14 -8.75 14.08
N GLN A 138 -9.51 -9.40 13.00
CA GLN A 138 -10.10 -8.76 11.83
C GLN A 138 -11.62 -8.89 11.86
N VAL A 139 -12.28 -7.96 11.19
CA VAL A 139 -13.73 -7.95 10.98
C VAL A 139 -13.97 -7.88 9.48
N CYS A 140 -14.96 -8.63 9.00
CA CYS A 140 -15.39 -8.50 7.61
C CYS A 140 -16.19 -7.20 7.45
N LEU A 141 -15.75 -6.35 6.53
CA LEU A 141 -16.43 -5.14 6.12
C LEU A 141 -16.91 -5.30 4.69
N LYS A 142 -18.07 -4.73 4.36
CA LYS A 142 -18.57 -4.70 2.99
C LYS A 142 -17.94 -3.54 2.24
N ASP A 143 -17.28 -3.78 1.12
CA ASP A 143 -16.72 -2.69 0.32
C ASP A 143 -17.81 -1.71 -0.13
N LEU A 144 -17.57 -0.41 0.06
CA LEU A 144 -18.61 0.58 -0.16
C LEU A 144 -18.99 0.73 -1.65
N LEU A 145 -18.04 0.50 -2.56
CA LEU A 145 -18.26 0.65 -4.00
C LEU A 145 -18.61 -0.67 -4.68
N THR A 146 -17.88 -1.73 -4.37
CA THR A 146 -17.99 -3.04 -5.04
C THR A 146 -18.91 -4.01 -4.33
N HIS A 147 -19.33 -3.70 -3.09
CA HIS A 147 -20.15 -4.56 -2.24
C HIS A 147 -19.53 -5.93 -1.90
N LYS A 148 -18.26 -6.17 -2.26
CA LYS A 148 -17.52 -7.39 -1.95
C LYS A 148 -16.96 -7.37 -0.52
N PRO A 149 -16.80 -8.54 0.12
CA PRO A 149 -16.27 -8.63 1.48
C PRO A 149 -14.78 -8.27 1.55
N ARG A 150 -14.38 -7.55 2.61
CA ARG A 150 -13.00 -7.17 2.91
C ARG A 150 -12.69 -7.32 4.40
N CYS A 151 -11.71 -8.14 4.73
CA CYS A 151 -11.19 -8.29 6.08
C CYS A 151 -10.31 -7.11 6.46
N SER A 152 -10.66 -6.43 7.56
CA SER A 152 -9.93 -5.25 8.04
C SER A 152 -9.60 -5.38 9.53
N PRO A 153 -8.40 -4.95 9.99
CA PRO A 153 -8.05 -4.96 11.40
C PRO A 153 -8.76 -3.83 12.15
N CYS A 154 -9.94 -4.10 12.71
CA CYS A 154 -10.76 -3.11 13.41
C CYS A 154 -10.30 -2.81 14.85
N ARG A 155 -9.05 -2.37 15.00
CA ARG A 155 -8.45 -1.97 16.30
C ARG A 155 -7.69 -0.65 16.21
N TYR A 156 -8.33 0.37 15.67
CA TYR A 156 -7.72 1.69 15.45
C TYR A 156 -7.79 2.57 16.72
N LYS A 157 -6.62 2.98 17.21
CA LYS A 157 -6.44 3.99 18.26
C LYS A 157 -5.76 5.21 17.66
N CYS A 158 -6.55 6.20 17.23
CA CYS A 158 -6.02 7.38 16.56
C CYS A 158 -5.48 8.39 17.58
N SER A 159 -4.16 8.62 17.54
CA SER A 159 -3.49 9.62 18.38
C SER A 159 -3.89 11.05 17.96
N ARG A 160 -4.19 11.90 18.94
CA ARG A 160 -4.45 13.34 18.73
C ARG A 160 -3.20 14.22 18.79
N LYS A 161 -2.02 13.65 19.08
CA LYS A 161 -0.79 14.42 19.27
C LYS A 161 -0.14 14.71 17.91
N ARG A 162 0.05 16.01 17.63
CA ARG A 162 0.90 16.52 16.53
C ARG A 162 2.31 15.98 16.74
N HIS A 163 2.74 15.03 15.93
CA HIS A 163 4.12 14.62 15.95
C HIS A 163 4.99 15.70 15.32
N SER A 164 6.07 16.02 16.03
CA SER A 164 7.08 17.02 15.68
C SER A 164 7.75 16.70 14.33
N THR A 165 7.49 17.53 13.32
CA THR A 165 8.34 18.02 12.21
C THR A 165 9.45 17.16 11.57
N THR A 166 9.43 15.83 11.67
CA THR A 166 10.49 15.00 11.07
C THR A 166 9.93 13.65 10.62
N HIS A 167 9.37 13.58 9.40
CA HIS A 167 9.83 12.72 8.30
C HIS A 167 8.82 12.32 7.21
N TYR A 168 7.55 12.71 7.27
CA TYR A 168 6.66 12.57 6.10
C TYR A 168 5.76 13.80 5.95
N ARG A 169 5.79 14.45 4.79
CA ARG A 169 5.02 15.66 4.47
C ARG A 169 3.50 15.41 4.37
N PHE A 170 3.05 14.19 4.62
CA PHE A 170 1.72 13.68 4.26
C PHE A 170 0.94 13.05 5.42
N GLU A 171 1.55 12.91 6.62
CA GLU A 171 0.85 12.35 7.79
C GLU A 171 -0.23 13.30 8.37
N GLU A 172 -0.29 14.56 7.93
CA GLU A 172 -1.26 15.57 8.42
C GLU A 172 -2.23 16.10 7.35
N SER A 173 -2.21 15.57 6.12
CA SER A 173 -3.14 16.03 5.08
C SER A 173 -4.48 15.31 5.21
N LYS A 174 -5.56 16.08 5.24
CA LYS A 174 -6.93 15.58 5.14
C LYS A 174 -7.08 14.69 3.90
N ILE A 175 -7.99 13.72 3.97
CA ILE A 175 -8.29 12.79 2.89
C ILE A 175 -9.78 12.74 2.62
N CYS A 176 -10.16 12.56 1.35
CA CYS A 176 -11.55 12.38 0.96
C CYS A 176 -11.82 10.89 0.77
N GLY A 177 -12.76 10.34 1.54
CA GLY A 177 -13.24 8.97 1.38
C GLY A 177 -14.21 8.83 0.21
N VAL A 178 -14.36 7.62 -0.32
CA VAL A 178 -15.33 7.31 -1.39
C VAL A 178 -16.79 7.53 -0.96
N ASN A 179 -17.06 7.67 0.34
CA ASN A 179 -18.33 8.12 0.90
C ASN A 179 -18.52 9.65 0.88
N ASN A 180 -17.68 10.39 0.16
CA ASN A 180 -17.66 11.86 0.10
C ASN A 180 -17.49 12.54 1.47
N ARG A 181 -16.85 11.86 2.43
CA ARG A 181 -16.51 12.45 3.72
C ARG A 181 -15.02 12.78 3.80
N THR A 182 -14.71 13.96 4.31
CA THR A 182 -13.34 14.38 4.63
C THR A 182 -12.93 13.83 6.01
N TYR A 183 -11.76 13.21 6.09
CA TYR A 183 -11.14 12.71 7.32
C TYR A 183 -9.81 13.41 7.58
N ASN A 184 -9.43 13.58 8.85
CA ASN A 184 -8.16 14.20 9.19
C ASN A 184 -6.96 13.25 9.03
N SER A 185 -7.23 11.94 8.94
CA SER A 185 -6.20 10.93 8.71
C SER A 185 -6.82 9.63 8.21
N TRP A 186 -5.96 8.74 7.69
CA TRP A 186 -6.34 7.36 7.40
C TRP A 186 -6.85 6.62 8.63
N CYS A 187 -6.27 6.86 9.81
CA CYS A 187 -6.74 6.21 11.03
C CYS A 187 -8.21 6.53 11.30
N GLU A 188 -8.62 7.78 11.15
CA GLU A 188 -10.01 8.19 11.34
C GLU A 188 -10.93 7.55 10.29
N MET A 189 -10.53 7.52 9.02
CA MET A 189 -11.31 6.86 7.96
C MET A 189 -11.47 5.36 8.19
N ARG A 190 -10.39 4.68 8.62
CA ARG A 190 -10.43 3.24 8.93
C ARG A 190 -11.23 2.94 10.20
N LYS A 191 -11.19 3.82 11.19
CA LYS A 191 -12.06 3.74 12.37
C LYS A 191 -13.54 3.88 11.99
N ASP A 192 -13.87 4.80 11.09
CA ASP A 192 -15.24 4.98 10.57
C ASP A 192 -15.70 3.77 9.75
N SER A 193 -14.79 3.18 8.96
CA SER A 193 -15.06 1.94 8.22
C SER A 193 -15.54 0.82 9.16
N CYS A 194 -14.80 0.64 10.26
CA CYS A 194 -15.15 -0.37 11.27
C CYS A 194 -16.43 -0.04 12.04
N ALA A 195 -16.72 1.24 12.28
CA ALA A 195 -17.94 1.66 12.98
C ALA A 195 -19.21 1.47 12.13
N THR A 196 -19.09 1.62 10.81
CA THR A 196 -20.21 1.54 9.86
C THR A 196 -20.40 0.15 9.25
N GLY A 197 -19.39 -0.72 9.34
CA GLY A 197 -19.39 -2.02 8.67
C GLY A 197 -19.05 -1.95 7.17
N PHE A 198 -18.78 -0.75 6.65
CA PHE A 198 -18.39 -0.54 5.26
C PHE A 198 -16.89 -0.25 5.14
N TYR A 199 -16.21 -0.89 4.20
CA TYR A 199 -14.83 -0.53 3.88
C TYR A 199 -14.84 0.76 3.05
N ILE A 200 -14.37 1.85 3.65
CA ILE A 200 -14.25 3.15 3.00
C ILE A 200 -12.84 3.27 2.45
N ASP A 201 -12.73 3.33 1.13
CA ASP A 201 -11.46 3.55 0.43
C ASP A 201 -11.19 5.05 0.20
N LEU A 202 -9.94 5.37 -0.16
CA LEU A 202 -9.56 6.73 -0.53
C LEU A 202 -10.17 7.09 -1.89
N LYS A 203 -10.85 8.23 -1.97
CA LYS A 203 -11.26 8.85 -3.23
C LYS A 203 -10.12 9.68 -3.80
N HIS A 204 -9.56 10.59 -3.00
CA HIS A 204 -8.37 11.37 -3.31
C HIS A 204 -7.78 11.99 -2.05
N ALA A 205 -6.52 12.42 -2.13
CA ALA A 205 -5.91 13.25 -1.09
C ALA A 205 -6.56 14.64 -1.03
N GLY A 206 -6.61 15.25 0.16
CA GLY A 206 -7.26 16.55 0.38
C GLY A 206 -8.70 16.42 0.87
N GLU A 207 -9.39 17.56 0.98
CA GLU A 207 -10.79 17.63 1.37
C GLU A 207 -11.70 17.25 0.22
N CYS A 208 -12.85 16.62 0.51
CA CYS A 208 -13.91 16.46 -0.49
C CYS A 208 -14.44 17.85 -0.91
N LEU A 209 -14.76 17.97 -2.20
CA LEU A 209 -15.48 19.12 -2.77
C LEU A 209 -16.97 19.06 -2.45
#